data_AF-A0A316A6Q6-F1
#
_entry.id   AF-A0A316A6Q6-F1
#
_cell.length_a   1.000
_cell.length_b   1.000
_cell.length_c   1.000
_cell.angle_alpha   90.00
_cell.angle_beta   90.00
_cell.angle_gamma   90.00
#
_symmetry.space_group_name_H-M   'P 1'
#
loop_
_entity.id
_entity.type
_entity.pdbx_description
1 polymer ?
#
loop_
_entity_poly.entity_id
_entity_poly.type
_entity_poly.pdbx_seq_one_letter_code
_entity_poly.pdbx_strand_id
1 'polypeptide(L)'
;MTADAAARAATTSAPDGPLRCAVVVNPARVEDLEQRRAAVDAALTDAGWPAPEWIETTPDSPGVEQARQAAADGFDVVFACGGDGTVRSCVEGLVGTSTALAILPAGTGNLLATNLGVPQDPTAGVGLVLERGRRRIDVGVVAGDDDDDRDQQDDDGERGSGQAFAVMAGMGFDAAMLDDADSRLKSRFGPVAYVVSAVKHLGDRSMHLEITLDDHPPLRRRARSVVVGNVGRLQAGVRLLEHASPDDGVVDVAVLAPRNLAHWVRLAWGVVRRHSRVPHLEVHRASRVVVRADREHPRELDGDVIDPGRSLVVNVRERSLEPCVPQPERSADLAEGSERL
;
A
#
# COMPACT_ATOMS: atom_id res chain seq x y z
N MET A 1 35.70 12.21 10.84
CA MET A 1 34.82 11.02 10.98
C MET A 1 34.51 10.53 9.59
N THR A 2 35.05 9.37 9.24
CA THR A 2 35.09 8.80 7.89
C THR A 2 33.76 8.16 7.51
N ALA A 3 33.54 8.01 6.19
CA ALA A 3 32.38 7.40 5.51
C ALA A 3 32.04 5.95 5.90
N ASP A 4 32.73 5.39 6.91
CA ASP A 4 32.63 4.01 7.38
C ASP A 4 31.62 3.86 8.55
N ALA A 5 31.14 4.99 9.11
CA ALA A 5 30.17 5.00 10.20
C ALA A 5 28.70 4.90 9.73
N ALA A 6 28.42 5.19 8.46
CA ALA A 6 27.06 5.12 7.90
C ALA A 6 26.68 3.70 7.41
N ALA A 7 27.64 2.79 7.28
CA ALA A 7 27.43 1.41 6.79
C ALA A 7 27.16 0.39 7.90
N ARG A 8 26.94 0.82 9.15
CA ARG A 8 26.67 -0.05 10.31
C ARG A 8 25.29 0.19 10.93
N ALA A 9 24.30 0.49 10.09
CA ALA A 9 22.90 0.37 10.52
C ALA A 9 22.60 -1.12 10.74
N ALA A 10 22.42 -1.47 12.01
CA ALA A 10 22.09 -2.78 12.57
C ALA A 10 21.53 -3.81 11.57
N THR A 11 22.42 -4.60 10.99
CA THR A 11 22.08 -5.95 10.53
C THR A 11 21.76 -6.76 11.78
N THR A 12 20.48 -6.81 12.14
CA THR A 12 19.98 -7.90 12.99
C THR A 12 20.41 -9.18 12.29
N SER A 13 21.37 -9.92 12.87
CA SER A 13 21.79 -11.20 12.32
C SER A 13 20.58 -12.11 12.36
N ALA A 14 19.90 -12.25 11.22
CA ALA A 14 18.84 -13.22 11.07
C ALA A 14 19.42 -14.58 11.44
N PRO A 15 18.69 -15.44 12.18
CA PRO A 15 19.19 -16.75 12.51
C PRO A 15 19.61 -17.49 11.23
N ASP A 16 20.80 -18.09 11.25
CA ASP A 16 21.36 -18.90 10.16
C ASP A 16 20.56 -20.21 9.91
N GLY A 17 19.48 -20.42 10.67
CA GLY A 17 18.60 -21.58 10.61
C GLY A 17 17.28 -21.35 9.85
N PRO A 18 16.51 -22.41 9.61
CA PRO A 18 15.21 -22.30 8.95
C PRO A 18 14.25 -21.41 9.75
N LEU A 19 13.47 -20.60 9.04
CA LEU A 19 12.49 -19.70 9.66
C LEU A 19 11.13 -20.38 9.83
N ARG A 20 10.43 -20.05 10.90
CA ARG A 20 9.02 -20.41 11.09
C ARG A 20 8.15 -19.48 10.27
N CYS A 21 7.36 -20.06 9.37
CA CYS A 21 6.52 -19.33 8.44
C CYS A 21 5.04 -19.62 8.68
N ALA A 22 4.20 -18.59 8.58
CA ALA A 22 2.75 -18.74 8.47
C ALA A 22 2.30 -18.19 7.11
N VAL A 23 1.21 -18.72 6.55
CA VAL A 23 0.57 -18.22 5.34
C VAL A 23 -0.84 -17.78 5.69
N VAL A 24 -1.11 -16.48 5.65
CA VAL A 24 -2.45 -15.92 5.76
C VAL A 24 -3.05 -15.87 4.36
N VAL A 25 -4.11 -16.64 4.12
CA VAL A 25 -4.65 -16.83 2.77
C VAL A 25 -6.13 -16.50 2.68
N ASN A 26 -6.52 -15.81 1.62
CA ASN A 26 -7.93 -15.68 1.27
C ASN A 26 -8.34 -16.77 0.27
N PRO A 27 -9.01 -17.85 0.73
CA PRO A 27 -9.33 -18.99 -0.14
C PRO A 27 -10.30 -18.62 -1.27
N ALA A 28 -11.08 -17.55 -1.12
CA ALA A 28 -12.02 -17.09 -2.15
C ALA A 28 -11.34 -16.28 -3.28
N ARG A 29 -10.08 -15.88 -3.10
CA ARG A 29 -9.35 -15.02 -4.05
C ARG A 29 -8.15 -15.71 -4.69
N VAL A 30 -7.77 -16.89 -4.24
CA VAL A 30 -6.67 -17.67 -4.80
C VAL A 30 -7.22 -18.75 -5.72
N GLU A 31 -6.89 -18.67 -7.00
CA GLU A 31 -7.17 -19.73 -7.96
C GLU A 31 -6.34 -20.98 -7.62
N ASP A 32 -6.95 -22.16 -7.71
CA ASP A 32 -6.32 -23.46 -7.46
C ASP A 32 -5.48 -23.50 -6.16
N LEU A 33 -6.10 -23.13 -5.03
CA LEU A 33 -5.45 -23.03 -3.72
C LEU A 33 -4.64 -24.28 -3.33
N GLU A 34 -5.12 -25.48 -3.64
CA GLU A 34 -4.38 -26.72 -3.35
C GLU A 34 -3.05 -26.80 -4.13
N GLN A 35 -3.04 -26.37 -5.39
CA GLN A 35 -1.82 -26.28 -6.18
C GLN A 35 -0.88 -25.22 -5.62
N ARG A 36 -1.42 -24.06 -5.23
CA ARG A 36 -0.67 -22.97 -4.58
C ARG A 36 -0.01 -23.46 -3.29
N ARG A 37 -0.76 -24.18 -2.46
CA ARG A 37 -0.30 -24.78 -1.19
C ARG A 37 0.83 -25.76 -1.44
N ALA A 38 0.63 -26.71 -2.36
CA ALA A 38 1.65 -27.69 -2.71
C ALA A 38 2.94 -27.04 -3.22
N ALA A 39 2.84 -25.98 -4.05
CA ALA A 39 4.01 -25.28 -4.58
C ALA A 39 4.82 -24.57 -3.48
N VAL A 40 4.15 -23.84 -2.59
CA VAL A 40 4.80 -23.14 -1.47
C VAL A 40 5.41 -24.13 -0.47
N ASP A 41 4.67 -25.17 -0.10
CA ASP A 41 5.14 -26.21 0.83
C ASP A 41 6.35 -26.95 0.26
N ALA A 42 6.33 -27.30 -1.03
CA ALA A 42 7.44 -27.93 -1.71
C ALA A 42 8.68 -27.01 -1.76
N ALA A 43 8.52 -25.74 -2.12
CA ALA A 43 9.62 -24.78 -2.20
C ALA A 43 10.32 -24.59 -0.85
N LEU A 44 9.57 -24.52 0.25
CA LEU A 44 10.13 -24.46 1.60
C LEU A 44 10.80 -25.78 2.01
N THR A 45 10.18 -26.91 1.71
CA THR A 45 10.72 -28.24 2.02
C THR A 45 12.04 -28.50 1.28
N ASP A 46 12.11 -28.16 0.00
CA ASP A 46 13.31 -28.31 -0.83
C ASP A 46 14.49 -27.46 -0.31
N ALA A 47 14.18 -26.32 0.34
CA ALA A 47 15.16 -25.49 1.03
C ALA A 47 15.53 -25.99 2.44
N GLY A 48 14.93 -27.10 2.90
CA GLY A 48 15.13 -27.66 4.23
C GLY A 48 14.42 -26.90 5.36
N TRP A 49 13.40 -26.11 5.03
CA TRP A 49 12.62 -25.33 5.99
C TRP A 49 11.34 -26.08 6.40
N PRO A 50 10.79 -25.82 7.60
CA PRO A 50 9.54 -26.43 8.02
C PRO A 50 8.39 -25.99 7.12
N ALA A 51 7.41 -26.88 6.96
CA ALA A 51 6.16 -26.52 6.31
C ALA A 51 5.50 -25.33 7.05
N PRO A 52 4.89 -24.38 6.33
CA PRO A 52 4.28 -23.23 6.95
C PRO A 52 2.94 -23.61 7.60
N GLU A 53 2.53 -22.84 8.60
CA GLU A 53 1.16 -22.91 9.11
C GLU A 53 0.23 -22.12 8.19
N TRP A 54 -0.82 -22.75 7.67
CA TRP A 54 -1.79 -22.09 6.80
C TRP A 54 -3.00 -21.63 7.59
N ILE A 55 -3.29 -20.34 7.53
CA ILE A 55 -4.34 -19.67 8.28
C ILE A 55 -5.28 -19.00 7.28
N GLU A 56 -6.50 -19.52 7.17
CA GLU A 56 -7.48 -18.98 6.22
C GLU A 56 -8.19 -17.75 6.78
N THR A 57 -8.42 -16.76 5.92
CA THR A 57 -9.24 -15.59 6.22
C THR A 57 -10.71 -15.87 6.00
N THR A 58 -11.56 -15.13 6.71
CA THR A 58 -13.01 -15.10 6.49
C THR A 58 -13.46 -13.67 6.20
N PRO A 59 -14.69 -13.43 5.72
CA PRO A 59 -15.21 -12.06 5.57
C PRO A 59 -15.16 -11.24 6.86
N ASP A 60 -15.40 -11.87 8.02
CA ASP A 60 -15.37 -11.21 9.33
C ASP A 60 -13.94 -11.08 9.91
N SER A 61 -12.97 -11.80 9.34
CA SER A 61 -11.57 -11.78 9.75
C SER A 61 -10.68 -11.81 8.51
N PRO A 62 -10.47 -10.65 7.84
CA PRO A 62 -9.88 -10.57 6.51
C PRO A 62 -8.34 -10.73 6.48
N GLY A 63 -7.70 -10.92 7.64
CA GLY A 63 -6.26 -11.17 7.75
C GLY A 63 -5.55 -10.44 8.88
N VAL A 64 -6.14 -9.36 9.41
CA VAL A 64 -5.50 -8.51 10.45
C VAL A 64 -5.19 -9.33 11.70
N GLU A 65 -6.20 -10.02 12.22
CA GLU A 65 -6.05 -10.79 13.45
C GLU A 65 -5.17 -12.03 13.23
N GLN A 66 -5.29 -12.69 12.08
CA GLN A 66 -4.44 -13.83 11.73
C GLN A 66 -2.96 -13.44 11.69
N ALA A 67 -2.63 -12.32 11.04
CA ALA A 67 -1.26 -11.85 10.93
C ALA A 67 -0.71 -11.37 12.29
N ARG A 68 -1.54 -10.68 13.07
CA ARG A 68 -1.21 -10.25 14.44
C ARG A 68 -0.94 -11.45 15.35
N GLN A 69 -1.81 -12.45 15.31
CA GLN A 69 -1.67 -13.68 16.09
C GLN A 69 -0.41 -14.45 15.69
N ALA A 70 -0.14 -14.59 14.39
CA ALA A 70 1.10 -15.21 13.91
C ALA A 70 2.35 -14.46 14.42
N ALA A 71 2.33 -13.13 14.45
CA ALA A 71 3.44 -12.38 15.05
C ALA A 71 3.57 -12.64 16.56
N ALA A 72 2.46 -12.75 17.29
CA ALA A 72 2.44 -13.07 18.71
C ALA A 72 2.94 -14.50 19.01
N ASP A 73 2.64 -15.45 18.13
CA ASP A 73 3.09 -16.86 18.21
C ASP A 73 4.57 -17.06 17.81
N GLY A 74 5.27 -15.97 17.50
CA GLY A 74 6.70 -15.95 17.21
C GLY A 74 7.03 -16.54 15.84
N PHE A 75 6.17 -16.36 14.85
CA PHE A 75 6.53 -16.61 13.45
C PHE A 75 7.51 -15.54 12.96
N ASP A 76 8.54 -15.98 12.24
CA ASP A 76 9.56 -15.10 11.68
C ASP A 76 9.07 -14.38 10.41
N VAL A 77 8.20 -15.05 9.65
CA VAL A 77 7.65 -14.59 8.37
C VAL A 77 6.17 -14.93 8.27
N VAL A 78 5.37 -13.96 7.87
CA VAL A 78 3.99 -14.15 7.43
C VAL A 78 3.91 -13.92 5.94
N PHE A 79 3.50 -14.94 5.19
CA PHE A 79 3.14 -14.85 3.79
C PHE A 79 1.69 -14.37 3.66
N ALA A 80 1.47 -13.18 3.10
CA ALA A 80 0.15 -12.72 2.68
C ALA A 80 -0.16 -13.28 1.28
N CYS A 81 -1.03 -14.29 1.23
CA CYS A 81 -1.44 -14.96 0.00
C CYS A 81 -2.85 -14.50 -0.42
N GLY A 82 -2.90 -13.54 -1.34
CA GLY A 82 -4.17 -12.91 -1.71
C GLY A 82 -4.01 -11.69 -2.60
N GLY A 83 -5.11 -10.95 -2.77
CA GLY A 83 -5.09 -9.63 -3.41
C GLY A 83 -4.75 -8.50 -2.44
N ASP A 84 -4.88 -7.27 -2.90
CA ASP A 84 -4.50 -6.05 -2.17
C ASP A 84 -5.12 -5.97 -0.77
N GLY A 85 -6.41 -6.28 -0.61
CA GLY A 85 -7.07 -6.25 0.71
C GLY A 85 -6.52 -7.27 1.72
N THR A 86 -6.12 -8.47 1.28
CA THR A 86 -5.46 -9.46 2.16
C THR A 86 -4.07 -8.96 2.55
N VAL A 87 -3.33 -8.39 1.61
CA VAL A 87 -2.01 -7.79 1.87
C VAL A 87 -2.11 -6.63 2.84
N ARG A 88 -3.04 -5.69 2.63
CA ARG A 88 -3.33 -4.57 3.55
C ARG A 88 -3.69 -5.06 4.94
N SER A 89 -4.54 -6.08 5.05
CA SER A 89 -4.90 -6.67 6.35
C SER A 89 -3.68 -7.24 7.07
N CYS A 90 -2.79 -7.93 6.34
CA CYS A 90 -1.55 -8.44 6.92
C CYS A 90 -0.58 -7.30 7.29
N VAL A 91 -0.48 -6.23 6.49
CA VAL A 91 0.28 -5.02 6.85
C VAL A 91 -0.20 -4.50 8.19
N GLU A 92 -1.51 -4.26 8.36
CA GLU A 92 -2.07 -3.74 9.60
C GLU A 92 -1.78 -4.64 10.81
N GLY A 93 -1.87 -5.97 10.65
CA GLY A 93 -1.54 -6.93 11.71
C GLY A 93 -0.05 -6.95 12.10
N LEU A 94 0.84 -6.63 11.16
CA LEU A 94 2.30 -6.75 11.32
C LEU A 94 3.03 -5.44 11.61
N VAL A 95 2.39 -4.29 11.42
CA VAL A 95 2.98 -2.98 11.73
C VAL A 95 3.46 -2.94 13.18
N GLY A 96 4.72 -2.54 13.35
CA GLY A 96 5.40 -2.45 14.64
C GLY A 96 5.87 -3.79 15.20
N THR A 97 5.70 -4.90 14.48
CA THR A 97 6.24 -6.22 14.86
C THR A 97 7.65 -6.43 14.31
N SER A 98 8.33 -7.48 14.77
CA SER A 98 9.57 -7.99 14.18
C SER A 98 9.33 -9.08 13.11
N THR A 99 8.08 -9.46 12.87
CA THR A 99 7.71 -10.51 11.91
C THR A 99 7.72 -9.92 10.50
N ALA A 100 8.44 -10.56 9.59
CA ALA A 100 8.55 -10.07 8.22
C ALA A 100 7.30 -10.40 7.40
N LEU A 101 6.97 -9.54 6.43
CA LEU A 101 5.87 -9.74 5.49
C LEU A 101 6.40 -10.27 4.16
N ALA A 102 6.06 -11.49 3.77
CA ALA A 102 6.24 -11.95 2.40
C ALA A 102 4.92 -11.83 1.64
N ILE A 103 4.93 -11.40 0.38
CA ILE A 103 3.71 -11.24 -0.42
C ILE A 103 3.68 -12.35 -1.47
N LEU A 104 2.58 -13.10 -1.52
CA LEU A 104 2.29 -14.08 -2.58
C LEU A 104 1.10 -13.55 -3.38
N PRO A 105 1.35 -12.80 -4.47
CA PRO A 105 0.29 -12.07 -5.17
C PRO A 105 -0.75 -13.01 -5.78
N ALA A 106 -2.04 -12.75 -5.52
CA ALA A 106 -3.15 -13.49 -6.10
C ALA A 106 -4.32 -12.59 -6.53
N GLY A 107 -4.14 -11.27 -6.54
CA GLY A 107 -5.14 -10.29 -7.00
C GLY A 107 -4.84 -9.73 -8.38
N THR A 108 -5.74 -8.85 -8.85
CA THR A 108 -5.58 -8.15 -10.13
C THR A 108 -4.63 -6.95 -10.04
N GLY A 109 -4.64 -6.25 -8.89
CA GLY A 109 -3.89 -5.01 -8.69
C GLY A 109 -2.46 -5.25 -8.17
N ASN A 110 -2.34 -6.01 -7.08
CA ASN A 110 -1.08 -6.38 -6.42
C ASN A 110 -0.17 -5.15 -6.23
N LEU A 111 -0.74 -4.05 -5.75
CA LEU A 111 -0.17 -2.72 -5.72
C LEU A 111 1.13 -2.66 -4.93
N LEU A 112 1.12 -3.18 -3.70
CA LEU A 112 2.32 -3.18 -2.84
C LEU A 112 3.41 -4.09 -3.44
N ALA A 113 3.03 -5.30 -3.86
CA ALA A 113 3.95 -6.24 -4.52
C ALA A 113 4.62 -5.61 -5.76
N THR A 114 3.83 -4.96 -6.62
CA THR A 114 4.31 -4.30 -7.84
C THR A 114 5.24 -3.13 -7.52
N ASN A 115 4.97 -2.35 -6.47
CA ASN A 115 5.84 -1.25 -6.06
C ASN A 115 7.15 -1.71 -5.41
N LEU A 116 7.14 -2.88 -4.76
CA LEU A 116 8.30 -3.48 -4.11
C LEU A 116 9.07 -4.45 -5.00
N GLY A 117 8.65 -4.65 -6.25
CA GLY A 117 9.30 -5.56 -7.20
C GLY A 117 9.11 -7.04 -6.88
N VAL A 118 8.10 -7.40 -6.08
CA VAL A 118 7.80 -8.79 -5.71
C VAL A 118 7.27 -9.54 -6.95
N PRO A 119 7.82 -10.73 -7.28
CA PRO A 119 7.39 -11.51 -8.43
C PRO A 119 5.95 -12.02 -8.26
N GLN A 120 5.27 -12.23 -9.38
CA GLN A 120 3.92 -12.80 -9.39
C GLN A 120 3.92 -14.33 -9.18
N ASP A 121 5.03 -14.99 -9.53
CA ASP A 121 5.19 -16.42 -9.28
C ASP A 121 5.37 -16.70 -7.77
N PRO A 122 4.54 -17.56 -7.17
CA PRO A 122 4.61 -17.86 -5.74
C PRO A 122 5.93 -18.48 -5.31
N THR A 123 6.54 -19.33 -6.16
CA THR A 123 7.80 -20.01 -5.84
C THR A 123 8.95 -19.01 -5.81
N ALA A 124 8.97 -18.08 -6.76
CA ALA A 124 9.90 -16.94 -6.74
C ALA A 124 9.67 -16.04 -5.51
N GLY A 125 8.41 -15.85 -5.08
CA GLY A 125 8.08 -15.14 -3.84
C GLY A 125 8.63 -15.83 -2.59
N VAL A 126 8.57 -17.16 -2.51
CA VAL A 126 9.25 -17.95 -1.47
C VAL A 126 10.77 -17.76 -1.56
N GLY A 127 11.31 -17.73 -2.77
CA GLY A 127 12.73 -17.45 -3.05
C GLY A 127 13.24 -16.19 -2.35
N LEU A 128 12.49 -15.09 -2.37
CA LEU A 128 12.86 -13.84 -1.67
C LEU A 128 13.07 -14.04 -0.17
N VAL A 129 12.28 -14.91 0.45
CA VAL A 129 12.38 -15.23 1.88
C VAL A 129 13.61 -16.08 2.15
N LEU A 130 13.88 -17.07 1.29
CA LEU A 130 15.07 -17.92 1.38
C LEU A 130 16.36 -17.13 1.20
N GLU A 131 16.36 -16.17 0.28
CA GLU A 131 17.45 -15.21 0.02
C GLU A 131 17.64 -14.19 1.16
N ARG A 132 16.76 -14.18 2.17
CA ARG A 132 16.77 -13.22 3.28
C ARG A 132 16.68 -11.77 2.81
N GLY A 133 16.09 -11.53 1.65
CA GLY A 133 15.87 -10.19 1.13
C GLY A 133 14.82 -9.47 1.96
N ARG A 134 15.24 -8.49 2.77
CA ARG A 134 14.34 -7.68 3.63
C ARG A 134 14.68 -6.20 3.53
N ARG A 135 13.67 -5.34 3.56
CA ARG A 135 13.82 -3.89 3.70
C ARG A 135 12.78 -3.40 4.69
N ARG A 136 13.17 -2.54 5.64
CA ARG A 136 12.19 -1.86 6.48
C ARG A 136 11.59 -0.70 5.71
N ILE A 137 10.27 -0.63 5.71
CA ILE A 137 9.51 0.43 5.08
C ILE A 137 8.61 1.13 6.10
N ASP A 138 8.30 2.37 5.79
CA ASP A 138 7.35 3.21 6.48
C ASP A 138 5.92 2.77 6.13
N VAL A 139 4.99 3.02 7.05
CA VAL A 139 3.57 2.72 6.87
C VAL A 139 2.77 3.94 7.31
N GLY A 140 1.76 4.32 6.53
CA GLY A 140 0.81 5.35 6.91
C GLY A 140 -0.27 4.79 7.83
N VAL A 141 -0.55 5.48 8.92
CA VAL A 141 -1.62 5.13 9.87
C VAL A 141 -2.64 6.24 9.88
N VAL A 142 -3.90 5.88 9.65
CA VAL A 142 -5.04 6.78 9.66
C VAL A 142 -5.73 6.75 11.02
N ALA A 143 -5.83 7.91 11.65
CA ALA A 143 -6.54 8.09 12.92
C ALA A 143 -8.06 8.26 12.70
N GLY A 144 -8.86 8.05 13.74
CA GLY A 144 -10.32 8.24 13.68
C GLY A 144 -10.72 9.70 13.42
N ASP A 145 -11.96 9.94 12.98
CA ASP A 145 -12.44 11.28 12.63
C ASP A 145 -12.45 12.29 13.79
N ASP A 146 -12.39 11.80 15.04
CA ASP A 146 -12.35 12.60 16.27
C ASP A 146 -10.93 12.75 16.86
N ASP A 147 -9.91 12.11 16.28
CA ASP A 147 -8.52 12.18 16.75
C ASP A 147 -7.77 13.39 16.19
N ASP A 148 -8.12 14.55 16.73
CA ASP A 148 -7.36 15.79 16.50
C ASP A 148 -6.23 16.01 17.52
N ASP A 149 -6.19 15.17 18.56
CA ASP A 149 -5.31 15.35 19.69
C ASP A 149 -3.88 14.90 19.35
N ARG A 150 -2.97 15.88 19.38
CA ARG A 150 -1.51 15.70 19.27
C ARG A 150 -0.91 14.88 20.44
N ASP A 151 -1.71 14.65 21.48
CA ASP A 151 -1.24 14.24 22.81
C ASP A 151 -1.71 12.83 23.24
N GLN A 152 -2.43 12.09 22.39
CA GLN A 152 -2.62 10.65 22.59
C GLN A 152 -1.38 9.91 22.10
N GLN A 153 -0.30 10.09 22.84
CA GLN A 153 0.76 9.11 22.90
C GLN A 153 0.20 7.99 23.75
N ASP A 154 -0.18 6.86 23.14
CA ASP A 154 -0.63 5.67 23.85
C ASP A 154 0.46 5.29 24.89
N ASP A 155 0.24 5.69 26.14
CA ASP A 155 1.16 5.51 27.28
C ASP A 155 1.11 4.05 27.80
N ASP A 156 0.17 3.27 27.28
CA ASP A 156 0.11 1.82 27.37
C ASP A 156 0.40 1.27 25.97
N GLY A 157 1.37 0.37 25.82
CA GLY A 157 1.85 -0.19 24.54
C GLY A 157 0.82 -0.98 23.70
N GLU A 158 -0.47 -0.67 23.80
CA GLU A 158 -1.47 -0.98 22.80
C GLU A 158 -1.16 -0.19 21.53
N ARG A 159 -0.88 -0.93 20.46
CA ARG A 159 -0.60 -0.39 19.14
C ARG A 159 -1.82 0.43 18.71
N GLY A 160 -1.68 1.76 18.71
CA GLY A 160 -2.77 2.71 18.50
C GLY A 160 -3.78 2.32 17.42
N SER A 161 -5.05 2.54 17.76
CA SER A 161 -6.32 2.13 17.14
C SER A 161 -6.60 2.64 15.71
N GLY A 162 -5.57 2.97 14.94
CA GLY A 162 -5.69 3.46 13.57
C GLY A 162 -5.57 2.36 12.51
N GLN A 163 -6.24 2.57 11.37
CA GLN A 163 -6.12 1.68 10.21
C GLN A 163 -4.85 1.98 9.43
N ALA A 164 -4.17 0.95 8.92
CA ALA A 164 -2.87 1.11 8.26
C ALA A 164 -2.95 0.97 6.73
N PHE A 165 -2.06 1.65 6.02
CA PHE A 165 -1.89 1.52 4.57
C PHE A 165 -0.39 1.55 4.20
N ALA A 166 0.01 0.70 3.27
CA ALA A 166 1.39 0.64 2.79
C ALA A 166 1.57 1.25 1.39
N VAL A 167 0.48 1.46 0.64
CA VAL A 167 0.51 2.02 -0.71
C VAL A 167 0.03 3.47 -0.69
N MET A 168 -1.24 3.69 -0.35
CA MET A 168 -1.87 5.01 -0.39
C MET A 168 -3.16 5.09 0.43
N ALA A 169 -3.49 6.30 0.86
CA ALA A 169 -4.81 6.69 1.33
C ALA A 169 -5.41 7.75 0.41
N GLY A 170 -6.73 7.77 0.30
CA GLY A 170 -7.45 8.69 -0.59
C GLY A 170 -8.64 9.35 0.09
N MET A 171 -8.94 10.59 -0.32
CA MET A 171 -10.19 11.29 -0.02
C MET A 171 -10.75 11.92 -1.29
N GLY A 172 -12.07 11.82 -1.48
CA GLY A 172 -12.79 12.43 -2.60
C GLY A 172 -12.67 11.67 -3.92
N PHE A 173 -11.99 10.53 -3.91
CA PHE A 173 -12.08 9.55 -4.99
C PHE A 173 -13.39 8.79 -4.79
N ASP A 174 -14.40 9.11 -5.60
CA ASP A 174 -15.65 8.36 -5.56
C ASP A 174 -15.37 6.94 -6.07
N ALA A 175 -15.68 5.92 -5.27
CA ALA A 175 -15.60 4.52 -5.68
C ALA A 175 -16.40 4.27 -6.98
N ALA A 176 -17.41 5.09 -7.28
CA ALA A 176 -18.14 5.06 -8.56
C ALA A 176 -17.25 5.33 -9.79
N MET A 177 -16.08 5.98 -9.63
CA MET A 177 -15.12 6.17 -10.73
C MET A 177 -14.35 4.87 -11.08
N LEU A 178 -14.33 3.89 -10.17
CA LEU A 178 -13.73 2.56 -10.37
C LEU A 178 -14.79 1.44 -10.51
N ASP A 179 -15.98 1.63 -9.94
CA ASP A 179 -17.02 0.60 -9.84
C ASP A 179 -18.11 0.67 -10.93
N ASP A 180 -18.23 1.75 -11.70
CA ASP A 180 -19.19 1.82 -12.83
C ASP A 180 -18.64 1.22 -14.14
N ALA A 181 -17.87 0.13 -14.03
CA ALA A 181 -17.48 -0.73 -15.14
C ALA A 181 -18.39 -1.95 -15.18
N ASP A 182 -19.67 -1.70 -15.47
CA ASP A 182 -20.71 -2.67 -15.74
C ASP A 182 -20.17 -3.84 -16.61
N SER A 183 -20.15 -5.05 -16.05
CA SER A 183 -19.56 -6.25 -16.66
C SER A 183 -20.22 -6.64 -18.00
N ARG A 184 -21.36 -6.03 -18.34
CA ARG A 184 -22.09 -6.23 -19.60
C ARG A 184 -21.70 -5.25 -20.72
N LEU A 185 -21.06 -4.13 -20.42
CA LEU A 185 -20.63 -3.14 -21.42
C LEU A 185 -19.24 -3.43 -22.01
N LYS A 186 -18.56 -4.47 -21.52
CA LYS A 186 -17.23 -4.91 -21.97
C LYS A 186 -17.19 -5.49 -23.39
N SER A 187 -18.30 -5.95 -23.97
CA SER A 187 -18.26 -6.75 -25.21
C SER A 187 -18.67 -6.05 -26.51
N ARG A 188 -19.21 -4.82 -26.48
CA ARG A 188 -19.86 -4.23 -27.68
C ARG A 188 -19.29 -2.91 -28.21
N PHE A 189 -18.52 -2.14 -27.43
CA PHE A 189 -18.07 -0.81 -27.86
C PHE A 189 -16.58 -0.45 -27.57
N GLY A 190 -15.79 -1.39 -27.07
CA GLY A 190 -14.35 -1.16 -26.86
C GLY A 190 -14.04 0.00 -25.88
N PRO A 191 -12.80 0.55 -25.90
CA PRO A 191 -12.28 1.49 -24.88
C PRO A 191 -13.09 2.79 -24.66
N VAL A 192 -14.07 3.09 -25.51
CA VAL A 192 -14.92 4.30 -25.45
C VAL A 192 -15.93 4.23 -24.29
N ALA A 193 -16.33 3.03 -23.83
CA ALA A 193 -17.27 2.88 -22.72
C ALA A 193 -16.70 3.40 -21.38
N TYR A 194 -15.39 3.25 -21.16
CA TYR A 194 -14.69 3.70 -19.95
C TYR A 194 -14.70 5.24 -19.82
N VAL A 195 -14.67 5.93 -20.96
CA VAL A 195 -14.71 7.39 -21.02
C VAL A 195 -16.08 7.92 -20.61
N VAL A 196 -17.17 7.20 -20.90
CA VAL A 196 -18.54 7.67 -20.64
C VAL A 196 -18.91 7.59 -19.16
N SER A 197 -18.52 6.53 -18.44
CA SER A 197 -18.75 6.44 -16.99
C SER A 197 -17.88 7.42 -16.21
N ALA A 198 -16.60 7.57 -16.59
CA ALA A 198 -15.74 8.61 -16.04
C ALA A 198 -16.36 10.01 -16.19
N VAL A 199 -16.87 10.35 -17.38
CA VAL A 199 -17.49 11.66 -17.72
C VAL A 199 -18.68 12.04 -16.84
N LYS A 200 -19.46 11.07 -16.32
CA LYS A 200 -20.63 11.36 -15.47
C LYS A 200 -20.26 11.89 -14.08
N HIS A 201 -19.11 11.48 -13.55
CA HIS A 201 -18.64 11.87 -12.21
C HIS A 201 -17.61 13.03 -12.23
N LEU A 202 -17.09 13.44 -13.40
CA LEU A 202 -16.19 14.62 -13.51
C LEU A 202 -16.89 15.95 -13.15
N GLY A 203 -18.22 15.94 -13.07
CA GLY A 203 -19.09 17.08 -12.77
C GLY A 203 -19.42 17.28 -11.28
N ASP A 204 -18.91 16.43 -10.38
CA ASP A 204 -19.22 16.55 -8.94
C ASP A 204 -18.77 17.91 -8.37
N ARG A 205 -19.06 18.21 -7.10
CA ARG A 205 -18.56 19.45 -6.48
C ARG A 205 -17.13 19.26 -6.00
N SER A 206 -16.25 20.22 -6.30
CA SER A 206 -14.92 20.31 -5.67
C SER A 206 -15.06 20.35 -4.15
N MET A 207 -14.15 19.67 -3.46
CA MET A 207 -14.00 19.73 -2.02
C MET A 207 -13.33 21.06 -1.63
N HIS A 208 -13.81 21.71 -0.57
CA HIS A 208 -13.08 22.78 0.06
C HIS A 208 -12.22 22.19 1.17
N LEU A 209 -10.91 22.25 0.99
CA LEU A 209 -9.96 21.57 1.85
C LEU A 209 -9.12 22.57 2.63
N GLU A 210 -8.88 22.22 3.88
CA GLU A 210 -7.80 22.76 4.69
C GLU A 210 -6.80 21.63 4.94
N ILE A 211 -5.59 21.77 4.38
CA ILE A 211 -4.55 20.74 4.41
C ILE A 211 -3.41 21.25 5.29
N THR A 212 -3.13 20.55 6.38
CA THR A 212 -1.98 20.82 7.26
C THR A 212 -0.93 19.74 7.01
N LEU A 213 0.32 20.16 6.84
CA LEU A 213 1.47 19.31 6.55
C LEU A 213 2.50 19.56 7.66
N ASP A 214 2.78 18.54 8.46
CA ASP A 214 3.60 18.65 9.67
C ASP A 214 3.14 19.82 10.58
N ASP A 215 4.06 20.71 10.95
CA ASP A 215 3.77 21.91 11.75
C ASP A 215 3.62 23.19 10.91
N HIS A 216 3.43 23.07 9.59
CA HIS A 216 3.25 24.22 8.72
C HIS A 216 1.82 24.79 8.79
N PRO A 217 1.64 26.10 8.52
CA PRO A 217 0.32 26.71 8.46
C PRO A 217 -0.60 26.01 7.44
N PRO A 218 -1.91 25.88 7.74
CA PRO A 218 -2.82 25.18 6.85
C PRO A 218 -2.95 25.82 5.46
N LEU A 219 -2.95 24.98 4.44
CA LEU A 219 -3.17 25.33 3.04
C LEU A 219 -4.64 25.17 2.68
N ARG A 220 -5.27 26.25 2.23
CA ARG A 220 -6.63 26.17 1.68
C ARG A 220 -6.59 25.82 0.19
N ARG A 221 -7.31 24.76 -0.20
CA ARG A 221 -7.37 24.26 -1.58
C ARG A 221 -8.80 23.92 -1.99
N ARG A 222 -9.06 24.03 -3.30
CA ARG A 222 -10.24 23.46 -3.94
C ARG A 222 -9.78 22.32 -4.82
N ALA A 223 -10.12 21.10 -4.46
CA ALA A 223 -9.63 19.89 -5.13
C ALA A 223 -10.76 18.93 -5.47
N ARG A 224 -10.47 17.99 -6.36
CA ARG A 224 -11.31 16.83 -6.67
C ARG A 224 -11.00 15.66 -5.76
N SER A 225 -9.72 15.45 -5.51
CA SER A 225 -9.24 14.36 -4.67
C SER A 225 -7.92 14.77 -4.04
N VAL A 226 -7.67 14.21 -2.86
CA VAL A 226 -6.35 14.17 -2.25
C VAL A 226 -5.94 12.71 -2.14
N VAL A 227 -4.71 12.44 -2.52
CA VAL A 227 -4.06 11.14 -2.41
C VAL A 227 -2.82 11.33 -1.53
N VAL A 228 -2.67 10.50 -0.52
CA VAL A 228 -1.49 10.42 0.35
C VAL A 228 -0.82 9.09 0.06
N GLY A 229 0.29 9.09 -0.69
CA GLY A 229 0.98 7.89 -1.13
C GLY A 229 2.30 7.66 -0.44
N ASN A 230 2.53 6.41 -0.02
CA ASN A 230 3.81 5.91 0.49
C ASN A 230 4.69 5.34 -0.64
N VAL A 231 4.06 4.90 -1.73
CA VAL A 231 4.75 4.41 -2.94
C VAL A 231 4.28 5.16 -4.19
N GLY A 232 5.10 5.11 -5.25
CA GLY A 232 4.93 5.98 -6.41
C GLY A 232 4.05 5.47 -7.55
N ARG A 233 3.87 4.14 -7.67
CA ARG A 233 3.17 3.52 -8.81
C ARG A 233 1.73 3.13 -8.44
N LEU A 234 0.82 3.43 -9.35
CA LEU A 234 -0.55 2.90 -9.37
C LEU A 234 -0.62 1.60 -10.20
N GLN A 235 -1.83 1.03 -10.31
CA GLN A 235 -2.10 -0.08 -11.22
C GLN A 235 -1.64 0.24 -12.65
N ALA A 236 -1.24 -0.80 -13.39
CA ALA A 236 -0.66 -0.71 -14.74
C ALA A 236 0.68 0.05 -14.83
N GLY A 237 1.42 0.21 -13.72
CA GLY A 237 2.78 0.76 -13.71
C GLY A 237 2.87 2.27 -13.89
N VAL A 238 1.74 2.98 -13.84
CA VAL A 238 1.68 4.44 -13.94
C VAL A 238 2.26 5.06 -12.67
N ARG A 239 3.32 5.88 -12.81
CA ARG A 239 3.89 6.63 -11.67
C ARG A 239 3.14 7.93 -11.44
N LEU A 240 2.26 7.96 -10.44
CA LEU A 240 1.58 9.20 -10.04
C LEU A 240 2.51 10.10 -9.22
N LEU A 241 3.29 9.50 -8.32
CA LEU A 241 4.20 10.19 -7.41
C LEU A 241 5.63 9.82 -7.79
N GLU A 242 6.29 10.68 -8.57
CA GLU A 242 7.60 10.38 -9.17
C GLU A 242 8.73 10.18 -8.15
N HIS A 243 8.58 10.77 -6.95
CA HIS A 243 9.61 10.84 -5.93
C HIS A 243 9.26 10.10 -4.63
N ALA A 244 8.12 9.40 -4.59
CA ALA A 244 7.73 8.64 -3.41
C ALA A 244 8.69 7.46 -3.19
N SER A 245 9.24 7.38 -1.98
CA SER A 245 10.03 6.26 -1.48
C SER A 245 9.41 5.78 -0.18
N PRO A 246 9.22 4.47 0.02
CA PRO A 246 8.54 3.95 1.20
C PRO A 246 9.46 3.85 2.43
N ASP A 247 10.60 4.54 2.50
CA ASP A 247 11.58 4.36 3.59
C ASP A 247 12.37 5.63 3.94
N ASP A 248 11.78 6.80 3.65
CA ASP A 248 12.38 8.11 3.87
C ASP A 248 11.67 8.98 4.92
N GLY A 249 10.73 8.39 5.65
CA GLY A 249 10.03 8.96 6.80
C GLY A 249 8.90 9.93 6.45
N VAL A 250 8.55 10.07 5.17
CA VAL A 250 7.48 10.96 4.73
C VAL A 250 6.59 10.28 3.69
N VAL A 251 5.38 10.81 3.54
CA VAL A 251 4.44 10.45 2.46
C VAL A 251 4.33 11.60 1.46
N ASP A 252 4.03 11.26 0.21
CA ASP A 252 3.76 12.21 -0.86
C ASP A 252 2.25 12.53 -0.92
N VAL A 253 1.89 13.81 -0.82
CA VAL A 253 0.51 14.30 -0.81
C VAL A 253 0.18 14.94 -2.16
N ALA A 254 -0.54 14.22 -3.00
CA ALA A 254 -1.05 14.70 -4.28
C ALA A 254 -2.44 15.33 -4.14
N VAL A 255 -2.55 16.61 -4.49
CA VAL A 255 -3.80 17.37 -4.55
C VAL A 255 -4.21 17.52 -6.02
N LEU A 256 -5.27 16.83 -6.42
CA LEU A 256 -5.76 16.82 -7.79
C LEU A 256 -6.89 17.84 -7.94
N ALA A 257 -6.71 18.87 -8.77
CA ALA A 257 -7.71 19.93 -8.98
C ALA A 257 -8.23 20.12 -10.43
N PRO A 258 -8.51 19.05 -11.22
CA PRO A 258 -9.12 19.19 -12.54
C PRO A 258 -10.58 19.66 -12.44
N ARG A 259 -11.01 20.53 -13.37
CA ARG A 259 -12.34 21.17 -13.36
C ARG A 259 -13.29 20.64 -14.43
N ASN A 260 -12.75 19.96 -15.43
CA ASN A 260 -13.47 19.46 -16.60
C ASN A 260 -12.66 18.31 -17.23
N LEU A 261 -13.26 17.64 -18.21
CA LEU A 261 -12.64 16.50 -18.91
C LEU A 261 -11.28 16.86 -19.55
N ALA A 262 -11.13 18.05 -20.14
CA ALA A 262 -9.88 18.46 -20.74
C ALA A 262 -8.74 18.58 -19.71
N HIS A 263 -9.04 19.04 -18.49
CA HIS A 263 -8.07 19.07 -17.39
C HIS A 263 -7.66 17.66 -16.95
N TRP A 264 -8.62 16.73 -16.88
CA TRP A 264 -8.34 15.33 -16.57
C TRP A 264 -7.44 14.67 -17.62
N VAL A 265 -7.72 14.88 -18.91
CA VAL A 265 -6.87 14.38 -20.00
C VAL A 265 -5.46 14.95 -19.93
N ARG A 266 -5.32 16.25 -19.64
CA ARG A 266 -4.00 16.90 -19.48
C ARG A 266 -3.22 16.38 -18.28
N LEU A 267 -3.91 16.12 -17.16
CA LEU A 267 -3.31 15.51 -15.98
C LEU A 267 -2.81 14.11 -16.33
N ALA A 268 -3.69 13.23 -16.85
CA ALA A 268 -3.33 11.86 -17.23
C ALA A 268 -2.16 11.82 -18.21
N TRP A 269 -2.15 12.70 -19.21
CA TRP A 269 -1.06 12.81 -20.18
C TRP A 269 0.25 13.25 -19.54
N GLY A 270 0.22 14.21 -18.62
CA GLY A 270 1.40 14.67 -17.90
C GLY A 270 2.01 13.57 -17.03
N VAL A 271 1.17 12.81 -16.33
CA VAL A 271 1.59 11.66 -15.51
C VAL A 271 2.21 10.56 -16.38
N VAL A 272 1.53 10.15 -17.47
CA VAL A 272 2.03 9.10 -18.37
C VAL A 272 3.36 9.50 -19.03
N ARG A 273 3.52 10.78 -19.39
CA ARG A 273 4.76 11.31 -19.98
C ARG A 273 5.85 11.66 -18.98
N ARG A 274 5.60 11.48 -17.67
CA ARG A 274 6.54 11.81 -16.59
C ARG A 274 7.07 13.23 -16.70
N HIS A 275 6.16 14.17 -16.96
CA HIS A 275 6.52 15.58 -17.00
C HIS A 275 6.85 16.05 -15.58
N SER A 276 8.00 16.71 -15.41
CA SER A 276 8.41 17.28 -14.10
C SER A 276 7.40 18.27 -13.50
N ARG A 277 6.45 18.76 -14.30
CA ARG A 277 5.28 19.51 -13.82
C ARG A 277 4.05 19.02 -14.55
N VAL A 278 3.11 18.46 -13.79
CA VAL A 278 1.82 18.00 -14.30
C VAL A 278 0.75 19.05 -14.00
N PRO A 279 0.02 19.58 -15.00
CA PRO A 279 -1.07 20.51 -14.76
C PRO A 279 -2.16 19.90 -13.87
N HIS A 280 -2.69 20.69 -12.94
CA HIS A 280 -3.77 20.29 -12.01
C HIS A 280 -3.37 19.23 -10.97
N LEU A 281 -2.07 18.99 -10.80
CA LEU A 281 -1.49 18.16 -9.77
C LEU A 281 -0.51 19.02 -8.96
N GLU A 282 -0.77 19.16 -7.67
CA GLU A 282 0.18 19.71 -6.69
C GLU A 282 0.66 18.55 -5.82
N VAL A 283 1.98 18.42 -5.61
CA VAL A 283 2.55 17.35 -4.78
C VAL A 283 3.35 17.99 -3.66
N HIS A 284 3.09 17.54 -2.43
CA HIS A 284 3.82 17.91 -1.23
C HIS A 284 4.39 16.66 -0.56
N ARG A 285 5.24 16.86 0.45
CA ARG A 285 5.79 15.77 1.27
C ARG A 285 5.67 16.15 2.74
N ALA A 286 5.29 15.20 3.59
CA ALA A 286 5.14 15.42 5.02
C ALA A 286 5.16 14.09 5.78
N SER A 287 5.55 14.13 7.06
CA SER A 287 5.48 13.00 8.00
C SER A 287 4.11 12.89 8.67
N ARG A 288 3.41 14.03 8.79
CA ARG A 288 2.03 14.12 9.28
C ARG A 288 1.18 14.93 8.32
N VAL A 289 0.01 14.39 7.95
CA VAL A 289 -0.92 15.02 7.01
C VAL A 289 -2.29 15.10 7.66
N VAL A 290 -2.88 16.28 7.69
CA VAL A 290 -4.25 16.48 8.14
C VAL A 290 -5.04 17.15 7.02
N VAL A 291 -5.94 16.41 6.40
CA VAL A 291 -6.88 16.95 5.40
C VAL A 291 -8.24 17.11 6.08
N ARG A 292 -8.78 18.33 6.10
CA ARG A 292 -10.16 18.59 6.53
C ARG A 292 -10.98 19.11 5.36
N ALA A 293 -12.18 18.55 5.19
CA ALA A 293 -13.13 18.92 4.15
C ALA A 293 -14.37 19.63 4.73
N ASP A 294 -15.08 20.37 3.88
CA ASP A 294 -16.31 21.08 4.23
C ASP A 294 -17.53 20.17 4.47
N ARG A 295 -17.45 18.90 4.06
CA ARG A 295 -18.47 17.87 4.21
C ARG A 295 -17.84 16.48 4.18
N GLU A 296 -18.65 15.45 4.44
CA GLU A 296 -18.20 14.07 4.33
C GLU A 296 -17.89 13.71 2.88
N HIS A 297 -16.77 13.01 2.71
CA HIS A 297 -16.30 12.50 1.44
C HIS A 297 -15.91 11.03 1.56
N PRO A 298 -16.05 10.25 0.47
CA PRO A 298 -15.50 8.89 0.42
C PRO A 298 -14.01 8.90 0.72
N ARG A 299 -13.57 7.84 1.40
CA ARG A 299 -12.17 7.59 1.75
C ARG A 299 -11.80 6.15 1.43
N GLU A 300 -10.51 5.93 1.21
CA GLU A 300 -9.97 4.60 0.92
C GLU A 300 -8.55 4.44 1.47
N LEU A 301 -8.17 3.18 1.71
CA LEU A 301 -6.83 2.74 2.10
C LEU A 301 -6.43 1.57 1.20
N ASP A 302 -5.35 1.71 0.43
CA ASP A 302 -4.81 0.69 -0.48
C ASP A 302 -5.87 0.09 -1.44
N GLY A 303 -6.86 0.88 -1.88
CA GLY A 303 -7.95 0.44 -2.75
C GLY A 303 -9.22 -0.03 -2.03
N ASP A 304 -9.16 -0.22 -0.70
CA ASP A 304 -10.30 -0.65 0.11
C ASP A 304 -11.02 0.57 0.71
N VAL A 305 -12.33 0.65 0.48
CA VAL A 305 -13.19 1.73 0.98
C VAL A 305 -13.29 1.65 2.51
N ILE A 306 -13.10 2.79 3.17
CA ILE A 306 -13.39 2.97 4.60
C ILE A 306 -14.58 3.91 4.77
N ASP A 307 -15.07 4.05 6.00
CA ASP A 307 -16.21 4.94 6.27
C ASP A 307 -15.95 6.35 5.73
N PRO A 308 -16.94 6.98 5.05
CA PRO A 308 -16.82 8.37 4.64
C PRO A 308 -16.56 9.28 5.85
N GLY A 309 -15.76 10.32 5.65
CA GLY A 309 -15.40 11.23 6.74
C GLY A 309 -15.14 12.63 6.25
N ARG A 310 -15.08 13.56 7.21
CA ARG A 310 -14.70 14.96 6.95
C ARG A 310 -13.20 15.18 7.09
N SER A 311 -12.49 14.20 7.64
CA SER A 311 -11.06 14.29 7.87
C SER A 311 -10.31 13.10 7.28
N LEU A 312 -9.04 13.31 6.93
CA LEU A 312 -8.08 12.24 6.70
C LEU A 312 -6.79 12.66 7.41
N VAL A 313 -6.56 12.05 8.57
CA VAL A 313 -5.39 12.30 9.42
C VAL A 313 -4.43 11.14 9.25
N VAL A 314 -3.29 11.38 8.61
CA VAL A 314 -2.25 10.38 8.35
C VAL A 314 -1.02 10.71 9.17
N ASN A 315 -0.51 9.72 9.91
CA ASN A 315 0.81 9.76 10.54
C ASN A 315 1.69 8.66 9.95
N VAL A 316 2.94 8.99 9.64
CA VAL A 316 3.93 8.01 9.19
C VAL A 316 4.53 7.29 10.39
N ARG A 317 4.47 5.95 10.38
CA ARG A 317 5.25 5.10 11.29
C ARG A 317 6.49 4.61 10.57
N GLU A 318 7.61 5.28 10.84
CA GLU A 318 8.89 4.99 10.18
C GLU A 318 9.35 3.55 10.41
N ARG A 319 9.81 2.89 9.34
CA ARG A 319 10.47 1.57 9.36
C ARG A 319 9.71 0.52 10.19
N SER A 320 8.39 0.59 10.16
CA SER A 320 7.49 -0.16 11.03
C SER A 320 7.00 -1.46 10.41
N LEU A 321 7.29 -1.72 9.13
CA LEU A 321 7.04 -2.98 8.45
C LEU A 321 8.32 -3.49 7.80
N GLU A 322 8.54 -4.81 7.81
CA GLU A 322 9.72 -5.45 7.20
C GLU A 322 9.30 -6.42 6.08
N PRO A 323 8.96 -5.92 4.87
CA PRO A 323 8.66 -6.78 3.73
C PRO A 323 9.88 -7.55 3.22
N CYS A 324 9.63 -8.78 2.78
CA CYS A 324 10.56 -9.58 1.99
C CYS A 324 10.52 -9.10 0.53
N VAL A 325 11.66 -8.61 0.04
CA VAL A 325 11.77 -7.95 -1.27
C VAL A 325 13.05 -8.39 -1.97
N PRO A 326 13.14 -8.27 -3.32
CA PRO A 326 14.40 -8.44 -4.00
C PRO A 326 15.46 -7.50 -3.40
N GLN A 327 16.68 -7.98 -3.22
CA GLN A 327 17.81 -7.11 -2.92
C GLN A 327 18.43 -6.66 -4.23
N PRO A 328 18.16 -5.44 -4.73
CA PRO A 328 18.80 -4.99 -5.95
C PRO A 328 20.29 -4.81 -5.68
N GLU A 329 21.14 -5.47 -6.47
CA GLU A 329 22.59 -5.21 -6.44
C GLU A 329 22.92 -3.76 -6.87
N ARG A 330 21.98 -3.01 -7.48
CA ARG A 330 22.27 -1.78 -8.24
C ARG A 330 21.24 -0.63 -8.26
N SER A 331 20.03 -0.73 -7.66
CA SER A 331 19.02 0.36 -7.71
C SER A 331 18.38 0.67 -6.37
N ALA A 332 18.04 1.94 -6.13
CA ALA A 332 17.28 2.40 -4.97
C ALA A 332 15.76 2.11 -5.09
N ASP A 333 15.25 2.00 -6.33
CA ASP A 333 13.85 1.65 -6.64
C ASP A 333 13.71 0.13 -6.73
N LEU A 334 13.03 -0.47 -5.75
CA LEU A 334 12.90 -1.94 -5.63
C LEU A 334 12.16 -2.59 -6.81
N ALA A 335 11.32 -1.84 -7.51
CA ALA A 335 10.57 -2.35 -8.65
C ALA A 335 11.27 -2.09 -10.00
N GLU A 336 12.51 -1.58 -10.00
CA GLU A 336 13.30 -1.48 -11.22
C GLU A 336 13.91 -2.85 -11.58
N GLY A 337 13.27 -3.56 -12.53
CA GLY A 337 13.74 -4.88 -13.03
C GLY A 337 12.74 -6.02 -12.88
N SER A 338 11.62 -5.81 -12.18
CA SER A 338 10.58 -6.84 -11.95
C SER A 338 9.82 -7.25 -13.22
N GLU A 339 9.98 -6.54 -14.33
CA GLU A 339 9.41 -6.90 -15.64
C GLU A 339 10.23 -7.96 -16.40
N ARG A 340 11.37 -8.42 -15.83
CA ARG A 340 12.30 -9.36 -16.50
C ARG A 340 12.49 -10.71 -15.78
N LEU A 341 11.64 -11.04 -14.80
CA LEU A 341 11.60 -12.36 -14.16
C LEU A 341 10.23 -12.99 -14.36
#